data_AF-A0A8H2VJI6-F1
#
_entry.id   AF-A0A8H2VJI6-F1
#
_cell.length_a   1.000
_cell.length_b   1.000
_cell.length_c   1.000
_cell.angle_alpha   90.00
_cell.angle_beta   90.00
_cell.angle_gamma   90.00
#
_symmetry.space_group_name_H-M   'P 1'
#
loop_
_entity.id
_entity.type
_entity.pdbx_description
1 polymer ?
#
loop_
_entity_poly.entity_id
_entity_poly.type
_entity_poly.pdbx_seq_one_letter_code
_entity_poly.pdbx_strand_id
1 'polypeptide(L)'
;MSLVTPLHFNTVQLNLYRGSSPREINIPFLKRLRLKYILSLTPEPLDETMTAFCKENDIKMKHIKCNDKPPKDKTKKVKRKKKTVPIEYDTVIECVAFLVDRRNYPIYMHCHNGELITSLVVACLRKFSYWSTVSILNEFLIYNSSINVHERSFIEHFNLEVDIQGLKPKDKVPWVSGQFITKTSKSKNKQKDITKAEVITTVSNNIPNALPKLKFHSI
;
A
#
# COMPACT_ATOMS: atom_id res chain seq x y z
N MET A 1 -23.51 10.88 -20.79
CA MET A 1 -23.29 9.63 -20.02
C MET A 1 -23.10 10.01 -18.55
N SER A 2 -23.81 9.36 -17.63
CA SER A 2 -23.61 9.56 -16.19
C SER A 2 -22.26 8.97 -15.77
N LEU A 3 -21.51 9.68 -14.92
CA LEU A 3 -20.26 9.20 -14.35
C LEU A 3 -20.54 8.61 -12.97
N VAL A 4 -20.40 7.29 -12.85
CA VAL A 4 -20.66 6.57 -11.58
C VAL A 4 -19.34 6.08 -11.01
N THR A 5 -18.96 6.58 -9.85
CA THR A 5 -17.75 6.12 -9.15
C THR A 5 -17.96 4.73 -8.56
N PRO A 6 -16.90 3.92 -8.39
CA PRO A 6 -16.97 2.76 -7.52
C PRO A 6 -17.42 3.14 -6.11
N LEU A 7 -17.97 2.18 -5.36
CA LEU A 7 -18.36 2.43 -3.97
C LEU A 7 -17.12 2.77 -3.14
N HIS A 8 -17.26 3.65 -2.15
CA HIS A 8 -16.15 4.10 -1.31
C HIS A 8 -14.99 4.73 -2.10
N PHE A 9 -15.26 5.24 -3.32
CA PHE A 9 -14.26 5.94 -4.09
C PHE A 9 -13.74 7.17 -3.34
N ASN A 10 -12.43 7.29 -3.22
CA ASN A 10 -11.80 8.51 -2.72
C ASN A 10 -10.35 8.63 -3.21
N THR A 11 -9.80 9.84 -3.11
CA THR A 11 -8.38 10.12 -3.35
C THR A 11 -7.61 9.94 -2.05
N VAL A 12 -6.71 8.96 -1.99
CA VAL A 12 -5.84 8.73 -0.83
C VAL A 12 -4.68 9.72 -0.84
N GLN A 13 -4.08 9.90 -2.01
CA GLN A 13 -3.03 10.86 -2.33
C GLN A 13 -3.17 11.29 -3.79
N LEU A 14 -2.45 12.34 -4.20
CA LEU A 14 -2.44 12.75 -5.60
C LEU A 14 -2.13 11.55 -6.52
N ASN A 15 -3.04 11.27 -7.45
CA ASN A 15 -2.98 10.14 -8.39
C ASN A 15 -2.97 8.74 -7.73
N LEU A 16 -3.31 8.62 -6.44
CA LEU A 16 -3.62 7.36 -5.75
C LEU A 16 -5.07 7.37 -5.29
N TYR A 17 -5.86 6.49 -5.88
CA TYR A 17 -7.27 6.37 -5.62
C TYR A 17 -7.57 5.04 -4.92
N ARG A 18 -8.66 5.02 -4.15
CA ARG A 18 -9.21 3.81 -3.53
C ARG A 18 -10.67 3.62 -3.92
N GLY A 19 -11.20 2.41 -3.73
CA GLY A 19 -12.63 2.13 -3.77
C GLY A 19 -12.95 0.63 -3.75
N SER A 20 -14.19 0.27 -4.08
CA SER A 20 -14.64 -1.12 -4.22
C SER A 20 -14.16 -1.76 -5.52
N SER A 21 -14.41 -3.06 -5.68
CA SER A 21 -14.18 -3.73 -6.95
C SER A 21 -14.93 -3.00 -8.06
N PRO A 22 -14.25 -2.55 -9.12
CA PRO A 22 -14.88 -1.81 -10.19
C PRO A 22 -15.82 -2.73 -10.98
N ARG A 23 -16.92 -2.15 -11.47
CA ARG A 23 -17.90 -2.82 -12.33
C ARG A 23 -18.04 -2.06 -13.65
N GLU A 24 -18.74 -2.65 -14.61
CA GLU A 24 -18.96 -2.06 -15.93
C GLU A 24 -19.52 -0.63 -15.87
N ILE A 25 -20.48 -0.37 -14.98
CA ILE A 25 -21.06 0.96 -14.77
C ILE A 25 -20.02 2.03 -14.37
N ASN A 26 -18.89 1.62 -13.81
CA ASN A 26 -17.81 2.52 -13.37
C ASN A 26 -16.82 2.87 -14.48
N ILE A 27 -16.81 2.12 -15.59
CA ILE A 27 -15.84 2.30 -16.68
C ILE A 27 -15.77 3.74 -17.19
N PRO A 28 -16.90 4.44 -17.47
CA PRO A 28 -16.85 5.82 -17.95
C PRO A 28 -16.13 6.77 -16.97
N PHE A 29 -16.30 6.54 -15.66
CA PHE A 29 -15.60 7.30 -14.63
C PHE A 29 -14.12 6.94 -14.55
N LEU A 30 -13.77 5.65 -14.55
CA LEU A 30 -12.39 5.18 -14.48
C LEU A 30 -11.54 5.66 -15.67
N LYS A 31 -12.13 5.76 -16.87
CA LYS A 31 -11.48 6.36 -18.05
C LYS A 31 -10.98 7.79 -17.78
N ARG A 32 -11.69 8.56 -16.94
CA ARG A 32 -11.31 9.95 -16.59
C ARG A 32 -10.09 10.03 -15.70
N LEU A 33 -9.82 8.99 -14.91
CA LEU A 33 -8.66 8.94 -14.02
C LEU A 33 -7.34 8.67 -14.76
N ARG A 34 -7.41 8.21 -16.03
CA ARG A 34 -6.25 7.88 -16.87
C ARG A 34 -5.25 6.99 -16.13
N LEU A 35 -5.79 5.93 -15.53
CA LEU A 35 -5.04 5.01 -14.68
C LEU A 35 -3.93 4.34 -15.49
N LYS A 36 -2.77 4.19 -14.87
CA LYS A 36 -1.71 3.32 -15.37
C LYS A 36 -1.81 1.93 -14.78
N TYR A 37 -2.24 1.85 -13.51
CA TYR A 37 -2.41 0.58 -12.81
C TYR A 37 -3.72 0.47 -12.04
N ILE A 38 -4.25 -0.75 -12.00
CA ILE A 38 -5.24 -1.18 -11.02
C ILE A 38 -4.57 -2.19 -10.09
N LEU A 39 -4.57 -1.87 -8.79
CA LEU A 39 -4.08 -2.73 -7.71
C LEU A 39 -5.26 -3.46 -7.06
N SER A 40 -5.35 -4.76 -7.29
CA SER A 40 -6.47 -5.59 -6.86
C SER A 40 -6.07 -6.45 -5.65
N LEU A 41 -6.78 -6.27 -4.53
CA LEU A 41 -6.56 -6.95 -3.24
C LEU A 41 -7.72 -7.90 -2.91
N THR A 42 -7.96 -8.87 -3.79
CA THR A 42 -9.09 -9.82 -3.74
C THR A 42 -8.60 -11.26 -3.83
N PRO A 43 -9.40 -12.27 -3.42
CA PRO A 43 -9.04 -13.67 -3.59
C PRO A 43 -8.90 -14.08 -5.07
N GLU A 44 -9.81 -13.57 -5.89
CA GLU A 44 -9.93 -13.83 -7.33
C GLU A 44 -9.57 -12.57 -8.12
N PRO A 45 -9.01 -12.70 -9.33
CA PRO A 45 -8.75 -11.56 -10.19
C PRO A 45 -10.06 -10.88 -10.66
N LEU A 46 -9.93 -9.72 -11.31
CA LEU A 46 -11.09 -9.05 -11.90
C LEU A 46 -11.72 -9.90 -13.01
N ASP A 47 -13.01 -9.63 -13.27
CA ASP A 47 -13.77 -10.27 -14.32
C ASP A 47 -13.25 -9.97 -15.73
N GLU A 48 -13.76 -10.72 -16.71
CA GLU A 48 -13.37 -10.58 -18.11
C GLU A 48 -13.67 -9.20 -18.65
N THR A 49 -14.81 -8.60 -18.26
CA THR A 49 -15.22 -7.26 -18.66
C THR A 49 -14.21 -6.20 -18.24
N MET A 50 -13.79 -6.21 -16.97
CA MET A 50 -12.80 -5.25 -16.47
C MET A 50 -11.40 -5.54 -17.02
N THR A 51 -11.07 -6.81 -17.27
CA THR A 51 -9.81 -7.20 -17.92
C THR A 51 -9.74 -6.68 -19.36
N ALA A 52 -10.84 -6.78 -20.11
CA ALA A 52 -10.95 -6.21 -21.46
C ALA A 52 -10.82 -4.69 -21.44
N PHE A 53 -11.49 -4.02 -20.50
CA PHE A 53 -11.35 -2.58 -20.28
C PHE A 53 -9.89 -2.18 -20.00
N CYS A 54 -9.18 -2.93 -19.15
CA CYS A 54 -7.79 -2.66 -18.84
C CYS A 54 -6.90 -2.77 -20.10
N LYS A 55 -7.13 -3.81 -20.91
CA LYS A 55 -6.40 -4.02 -22.17
C LYS A 55 -6.65 -2.90 -23.19
N GLU A 56 -7.90 -2.47 -23.35
CA GLU A 56 -8.29 -1.39 -24.27
C GLU A 56 -7.65 -0.04 -23.90
N ASN A 57 -7.41 0.20 -22.60
CA ASN A 57 -6.95 1.49 -22.08
C ASN A 57 -5.47 1.47 -21.62
N ASP A 58 -4.71 0.43 -21.98
CA ASP A 58 -3.30 0.21 -21.57
C ASP A 58 -3.09 0.29 -20.04
N ILE A 59 -4.06 -0.21 -19.27
CA ILE A 59 -4.02 -0.26 -17.82
C ILE A 59 -3.41 -1.59 -17.39
N LYS A 60 -2.36 -1.53 -16.58
CA LYS A 60 -1.69 -2.71 -16.05
C LYS A 60 -2.37 -3.19 -14.77
N MET A 61 -2.64 -4.48 -14.71
CA MET A 61 -3.24 -5.12 -13.55
C MET A 61 -2.16 -5.68 -12.63
N LYS A 62 -2.16 -5.27 -11.36
CA LYS A 62 -1.37 -5.90 -10.29
C LYS A 62 -2.34 -6.55 -9.31
N HIS A 63 -2.45 -7.87 -9.37
CA HIS A 63 -3.25 -8.65 -8.44
C HIS A 63 -2.39 -9.17 -7.29
N ILE A 64 -2.79 -8.88 -6.06
CA ILE A 64 -2.20 -9.43 -4.85
C ILE A 64 -3.31 -10.17 -4.11
N LYS A 65 -3.15 -11.49 -3.96
CA LYS A 65 -4.18 -12.34 -3.38
C LYS A 65 -4.33 -12.06 -1.89
N CYS A 66 -5.50 -11.58 -1.49
CA CYS A 66 -5.88 -11.39 -0.10
C CYS A 66 -7.07 -12.28 0.25
N ASN A 67 -7.08 -12.85 1.45
CA ASN A 67 -8.16 -13.74 1.88
C ASN A 67 -9.23 -12.94 2.62
N ASP A 68 -10.32 -12.56 1.93
CA ASP A 68 -11.45 -11.86 2.55
C ASP A 68 -12.22 -12.70 3.58
N LYS A 69 -11.98 -14.03 3.61
CA LYS A 69 -12.69 -14.96 4.49
C LYS A 69 -11.78 -15.33 5.67
N PRO A 70 -12.23 -15.19 6.92
CA PRO A 70 -11.52 -15.79 8.04
C PRO A 70 -11.40 -17.31 7.82
N PRO A 71 -10.37 -17.97 8.40
CA PRO A 71 -10.24 -19.42 8.32
C PRO A 71 -11.57 -20.08 8.64
N LYS A 72 -12.08 -20.91 7.72
CA LYS A 72 -13.36 -21.60 7.87
C LYS A 72 -13.25 -22.69 8.94
N ASP A 73 -13.20 -22.30 10.19
CA ASP A 73 -13.55 -23.23 11.26
C ASP A 73 -15.09 -23.27 11.32
N LYS A 74 -15.68 -24.20 10.54
CA LYS A 74 -17.14 -24.33 10.32
C LYS A 74 -17.93 -24.68 11.60
N THR A 75 -17.28 -24.77 12.76
CA THR A 75 -17.87 -25.28 13.99
C THR A 75 -18.36 -24.21 14.96
N LYS A 76 -18.02 -22.92 14.79
CA LYS A 76 -18.44 -21.87 15.74
C LYS A 76 -18.82 -20.57 15.04
N LYS A 77 -19.99 -20.01 15.38
CA LYS A 77 -20.33 -18.60 15.12
C LYS A 77 -19.29 -17.73 15.81
N VAL A 78 -18.21 -17.37 15.13
CA VAL A 78 -17.17 -16.49 15.66
C VAL A 78 -17.78 -15.11 15.82
N LYS A 79 -18.06 -14.70 17.07
CA LYS A 79 -18.46 -13.32 17.41
C LYS A 79 -17.47 -12.37 16.74
N ARG A 80 -17.95 -11.25 16.16
CA ARG A 80 -17.12 -10.24 15.45
C ARG A 80 -15.84 -9.82 16.21
N LYS A 81 -15.85 -9.89 17.55
CA LYS A 81 -14.71 -9.67 18.45
C LYS A 81 -13.54 -10.69 18.33
N LYS A 82 -13.71 -11.83 17.67
CA LYS A 82 -12.71 -12.91 17.54
C LYS A 82 -12.22 -13.12 16.10
N LYS A 83 -12.60 -12.24 15.16
CA LYS A 83 -12.12 -12.36 13.77
C LYS A 83 -10.67 -11.89 13.71
N THR A 84 -9.80 -12.74 13.18
CA THR A 84 -8.43 -12.38 12.82
C THR A 84 -8.44 -11.34 11.70
N VAL A 85 -7.34 -10.60 11.59
CA VAL A 85 -7.15 -9.64 10.50
C VAL A 85 -7.09 -10.39 9.17
N PRO A 86 -7.77 -9.93 8.10
CA PRO A 86 -7.91 -10.67 6.83
C PRO A 86 -6.70 -10.51 5.88
N ILE A 87 -5.61 -9.91 6.34
CA ILE A 87 -4.42 -9.61 5.53
C ILE A 87 -3.16 -9.85 6.36
N GLU A 88 -2.15 -10.44 5.71
CA GLU A 88 -0.84 -10.69 6.30
C GLU A 88 0.08 -9.48 6.13
N TYR A 89 1.09 -9.38 7.00
CA TYR A 89 2.08 -8.29 6.93
C TYR A 89 2.83 -8.27 5.59
N ASP A 90 3.24 -9.42 5.07
CA ASP A 90 3.98 -9.52 3.81
C ASP A 90 3.17 -8.99 2.62
N THR A 91 1.87 -9.23 2.62
CA THR A 91 0.95 -8.71 1.61
C THR A 91 0.89 -7.18 1.64
N VAL A 92 0.83 -6.59 2.84
CA VAL A 92 0.88 -5.13 2.99
C VAL A 92 2.23 -4.58 2.54
N ILE A 93 3.33 -5.27 2.87
CA ILE A 93 4.69 -4.88 2.44
C ILE A 93 4.79 -4.86 0.91
N GLU A 94 4.28 -5.89 0.22
CA GLU A 94 4.24 -5.94 -1.24
C GLU A 94 3.42 -4.78 -1.82
N CYS A 95 2.27 -4.47 -1.23
CA CYS A 95 1.46 -3.33 -1.62
C CYS A 95 2.23 -2.01 -1.46
N VAL A 96 2.84 -1.79 -0.29
CA VAL A 96 3.60 -0.58 0.01
C VAL A 96 4.78 -0.43 -0.95
N ALA A 97 5.55 -1.49 -1.18
CA ALA A 97 6.67 -1.47 -2.11
C ALA A 97 6.23 -1.04 -3.53
N PHE A 98 5.06 -1.51 -3.98
CA PHE A 98 4.49 -1.11 -5.26
C PHE A 98 4.00 0.35 -5.29
N LEU A 99 3.34 0.81 -4.22
CA LEU A 99 2.77 2.16 -4.09
C LEU A 99 3.82 3.25 -3.85
N VAL A 100 5.02 2.90 -3.37
CA VAL A 100 6.10 3.87 -3.14
C VAL A 100 6.78 4.30 -4.44
N ASP A 101 6.65 3.54 -5.53
CA ASP A 101 7.22 3.86 -6.84
C ASP A 101 6.32 4.81 -7.64
N ARG A 102 6.77 6.06 -7.83
CA ARG A 102 6.01 7.10 -8.53
C ARG A 102 5.77 6.77 -10.01
N ARG A 103 6.56 5.88 -10.60
CA ARG A 103 6.43 5.48 -12.02
C ARG A 103 5.17 4.64 -12.26
N ASN A 104 4.55 4.11 -11.20
CA ASN A 104 3.32 3.32 -11.29
C ASN A 104 2.05 4.19 -11.33
N TYR A 105 2.16 5.51 -11.15
CA TYR A 105 1.02 6.40 -11.02
C TYR A 105 0.47 6.85 -12.39
N PRO A 106 -0.86 7.09 -12.53
CA PRO A 106 -1.91 6.99 -11.50
C PRO A 106 -2.39 5.55 -11.18
N ILE A 107 -2.77 5.30 -9.93
CA ILE A 107 -3.17 3.97 -9.42
C ILE A 107 -4.58 4.01 -8.83
N TYR A 108 -5.40 3.01 -9.14
CA TYR A 108 -6.64 2.71 -8.42
C TYR A 108 -6.48 1.41 -7.63
N MET A 109 -6.59 1.48 -6.29
CA MET A 109 -6.50 0.34 -5.39
C MET A 109 -7.88 -0.08 -4.90
N HIS A 110 -8.16 -1.38 -4.89
CA HIS A 110 -9.44 -1.88 -4.39
C HIS A 110 -9.33 -3.24 -3.71
N CYS A 111 -10.30 -3.56 -2.87
CA CYS A 111 -10.64 -4.93 -2.48
C CYS A 111 -12.06 -5.26 -2.99
N HIS A 112 -12.78 -6.20 -2.38
CA HIS A 112 -14.16 -6.49 -2.79
C HIS A 112 -15.10 -5.28 -2.60
N ASN A 113 -15.20 -4.77 -1.37
CA ASN A 113 -16.10 -3.65 -1.02
C ASN A 113 -15.39 -2.29 -0.85
N GLY A 114 -14.06 -2.27 -0.88
CA GLY A 114 -13.28 -1.05 -0.64
C GLY A 114 -13.26 -0.59 0.81
N GLU A 115 -13.61 -1.47 1.75
CA GLU A 115 -13.67 -1.21 3.20
C GLU A 115 -12.40 -1.75 3.87
N LEU A 116 -12.49 -2.88 4.58
CA LEU A 116 -11.50 -3.37 5.54
C LEU A 116 -10.08 -3.52 4.99
N ILE A 117 -9.85 -4.37 3.97
CA ILE A 117 -8.50 -4.64 3.44
C ILE A 117 -7.86 -3.37 2.88
N THR A 118 -8.58 -2.64 2.02
CA THR A 118 -8.11 -1.38 1.46
C THR A 118 -7.79 -0.37 2.56
N SER A 119 -8.63 -0.25 3.59
CA SER A 119 -8.38 0.62 4.73
C SER A 119 -7.19 0.20 5.59
N LEU A 120 -6.94 -1.10 5.77
CA LEU A 120 -5.75 -1.59 6.49
C LEU A 120 -4.47 -1.22 5.73
N VAL A 121 -4.44 -1.43 4.41
CA VAL A 121 -3.30 -1.04 3.58
C VAL A 121 -3.09 0.47 3.62
N VAL A 122 -4.15 1.28 3.47
CA VAL A 122 -4.07 2.74 3.58
C VAL A 122 -3.56 3.16 4.96
N ALA A 123 -4.05 2.55 6.04
CA ALA A 123 -3.62 2.85 7.40
C ALA A 123 -2.12 2.58 7.61
N CYS A 124 -1.62 1.46 7.11
CA CYS A 124 -0.18 1.16 7.11
C CYS A 124 0.60 2.15 6.22
N LEU A 125 0.06 2.53 5.06
CA LEU A 125 0.66 3.51 4.17
C LEU A 125 0.81 4.90 4.84
N ARG A 126 -0.18 5.33 5.64
CA ARG A 126 -0.14 6.59 6.40
C ARG A 126 0.97 6.61 7.44
N LYS A 127 1.36 5.46 8.01
CA LYS A 127 2.52 5.39 8.91
C LYS A 127 3.82 5.80 8.20
N PHE A 128 3.98 5.45 6.93
CA PHE A 128 5.12 5.89 6.12
C PHE A 128 5.05 7.37 5.71
N SER A 129 3.88 8.00 5.88
CA SER A 129 3.68 9.45 5.76
C SER A 129 3.79 10.17 7.11
N TYR A 130 4.22 9.48 8.17
CA TYR A 130 4.31 9.98 9.56
C TYR A 130 3.02 10.58 10.13
N TRP A 131 1.87 10.02 9.76
CA TRP A 131 0.62 10.40 10.40
C TRP A 131 0.56 9.88 11.84
N SER A 132 -0.10 10.63 12.72
CA SER A 132 -0.37 10.18 14.08
C SER A 132 -1.34 8.98 14.06
N THR A 133 -1.19 8.04 15.00
CA THR A 133 -2.11 6.89 15.12
C THR A 133 -3.57 7.34 15.23
N VAL A 134 -3.84 8.46 15.92
CA VAL A 134 -5.20 9.02 16.04
C VAL A 134 -5.77 9.41 14.68
N SER A 135 -4.99 10.12 13.86
CA SER A 135 -5.39 10.52 12.50
C SER A 135 -5.63 9.31 11.59
N ILE A 136 -4.76 8.29 11.70
CA ILE A 136 -4.87 7.04 10.94
C ILE A 136 -6.17 6.31 11.29
N LEU A 137 -6.46 6.16 12.59
CA LEU A 137 -7.67 5.48 13.05
C LEU A 137 -8.94 6.25 12.69
N ASN A 138 -8.91 7.58 12.72
CA ASN A 138 -10.02 8.41 12.26
C ASN A 138 -10.30 8.19 10.76
N GLU A 139 -9.28 8.20 9.90
CA GLU A 139 -9.45 7.89 8.47
C GLU A 139 -9.98 6.47 8.27
N PHE A 140 -9.47 5.50 9.03
CA PHE A 140 -9.91 4.11 8.97
C PHE A 140 -11.42 3.96 9.26
N LEU A 141 -11.92 4.68 10.26
CA LEU A 141 -13.33 4.64 10.69
C LEU A 141 -14.30 5.34 9.74
N ILE A 142 -13.83 6.19 8.83
CA ILE A 142 -14.68 6.75 7.75
C ILE A 142 -15.21 5.64 6.84
N TYR A 143 -14.38 4.62 6.57
CA TYR A 143 -14.72 3.52 5.65
C TYR A 143 -15.15 2.24 6.38
N ASN A 144 -14.97 2.17 7.69
CA ASN A 144 -15.32 1.00 8.49
C ASN A 144 -16.16 1.45 9.69
N SER A 145 -17.38 0.95 9.83
CA SER A 145 -18.29 1.36 10.91
C SER A 145 -17.77 1.07 12.33
N SER A 146 -16.78 0.18 12.46
CA SER A 146 -16.06 -0.05 13.72
C SER A 146 -14.72 -0.73 13.45
N ILE A 147 -13.78 -0.54 14.38
CA ILE A 147 -12.50 -1.23 14.41
C ILE A 147 -12.46 -2.23 15.57
N ASN A 148 -11.97 -3.44 15.31
CA ASN A 148 -11.78 -4.46 16.33
C ASN A 148 -10.37 -4.39 16.96
N VAL A 149 -10.16 -5.07 18.08
CA VAL A 149 -8.88 -5.03 18.81
C VAL A 149 -7.70 -5.58 18.00
N HIS A 150 -7.94 -6.58 17.16
CA HIS A 150 -6.92 -7.19 16.31
C HIS A 150 -6.53 -6.28 15.14
N GLU A 151 -7.49 -5.62 14.51
CA GLU A 151 -7.26 -4.60 13.46
C GLU A 151 -6.50 -3.40 14.03
N ARG A 152 -6.91 -2.90 15.19
CA ARG A 152 -6.21 -1.80 15.87
C ARG A 152 -4.78 -2.19 16.23
N SER A 153 -4.61 -3.36 16.84
CA SER A 153 -3.29 -3.89 17.19
C SER A 153 -2.42 -4.09 15.94
N PHE A 154 -2.99 -4.58 14.85
CA PHE A 154 -2.27 -4.73 13.58
C PHE A 154 -1.77 -3.39 13.06
N ILE A 155 -2.63 -2.36 13.03
CA ILE A 155 -2.22 -1.01 12.61
C ILE A 155 -1.14 -0.47 13.55
N GLU A 156 -1.33 -0.54 14.86
CA GLU A 156 -0.40 0.02 15.86
C GLU A 156 0.99 -0.66 15.81
N HIS A 157 1.03 -1.98 15.65
CA HIS A 157 2.27 -2.76 15.66
C HIS A 157 2.91 -2.95 14.28
N PHE A 158 2.31 -2.41 13.21
CA PHE A 158 2.93 -2.36 11.88
C PHE A 158 4.15 -1.43 11.89
N ASN A 159 5.31 -1.95 12.31
CA ASN A 159 6.58 -1.21 12.45
C ASN A 159 7.71 -1.86 11.64
N LEU A 160 7.33 -2.60 10.59
CA LEU A 160 8.28 -3.36 9.79
C LEU A 160 9.16 -2.45 8.95
N GLU A 161 10.40 -2.87 8.76
CA GLU A 161 11.29 -2.26 7.78
C GLU A 161 10.96 -2.86 6.41
N VAL A 162 10.53 -2.04 5.47
CA VAL A 162 10.29 -2.48 4.09
C VAL A 162 11.56 -2.26 3.30
N ASP A 163 12.12 -3.35 2.78
CA ASP A 163 13.23 -3.31 1.86
C ASP A 163 12.72 -3.14 0.43
N ILE A 164 13.02 -2.00 -0.18
CA ILE A 164 12.66 -1.69 -1.56
C ILE A 164 13.92 -1.85 -2.41
N GLN A 165 13.99 -2.97 -3.15
CA GLN A 165 15.07 -3.25 -4.08
C GLN A 165 14.86 -2.52 -5.41
N GLY A 166 15.92 -1.90 -5.95
CA GLY A 166 15.91 -1.36 -7.31
C GLY A 166 15.13 -0.05 -7.51
N LEU A 167 14.64 0.60 -6.44
CA LEU A 167 14.03 1.92 -6.53
C LEU A 167 15.06 3.02 -6.27
N LYS A 168 15.29 3.87 -7.27
CA LYS A 168 16.14 5.05 -7.12
C LYS A 168 15.42 6.09 -6.25
N PRO A 169 16.12 6.86 -5.39
CA PRO A 169 15.51 7.88 -4.55
C PRO A 169 14.64 8.89 -5.32
N LYS A 170 15.02 9.24 -6.56
CA LYS A 170 14.26 10.14 -7.45
C LYS A 170 12.93 9.56 -7.96
N ASP A 171 12.78 8.25 -7.95
CA ASP A 171 11.59 7.55 -8.45
C ASP A 171 10.61 7.20 -7.32
N LYS A 172 10.94 7.61 -6.09
CA LYS A 172 10.08 7.52 -4.93
C LYS A 172 8.99 8.60 -4.96
N VAL A 173 7.81 8.27 -4.47
CA VAL A 173 6.75 9.25 -4.20
C VAL A 173 7.15 10.26 -3.11
N PRO A 174 6.78 11.55 -3.24
CA PRO A 174 7.27 12.61 -2.33
C PRO A 174 6.58 12.62 -0.96
N TRP A 175 5.35 12.10 -0.87
CA TRP A 175 4.56 12.08 0.38
C TRP A 175 4.95 10.95 1.33
N VAL A 176 5.84 10.05 0.89
CA VAL A 176 6.44 9.03 1.74
C VAL A 176 7.76 9.55 2.27
N SER A 177 7.91 9.61 3.59
CA SER A 177 9.14 10.06 4.19
C SER A 177 10.24 9.00 4.05
N GLY A 178 11.48 9.43 3.82
CA GLY A 178 12.62 8.52 3.60
C GLY A 178 13.54 8.52 4.80
N GLN A 179 13.70 7.38 5.46
CA GLN A 179 14.92 7.08 6.21
C GLN A 179 15.75 6.15 5.34
N PHE A 180 16.58 6.70 4.46
CA PHE A 180 17.49 5.89 3.65
C PHE A 180 18.54 5.25 4.59
N ILE A 181 18.45 3.93 4.81
CA ILE A 181 19.49 3.16 5.51
C ILE A 181 20.32 2.44 4.45
N THR A 182 21.46 3.02 4.09
CA THR A 182 22.47 2.36 3.26
C THR A 182 23.26 1.39 4.14
N LYS A 183 23.22 0.08 3.86
CA LYS A 183 24.14 -0.87 4.47
C LYS A 183 25.54 -0.66 3.88
N THR A 184 26.47 -0.13 4.67
CA THR A 184 27.89 -0.21 4.33
C THR A 184 28.35 -1.63 4.62
N SER A 185 28.56 -2.44 3.59
CA SER A 185 29.34 -3.67 3.74
C SER A 185 30.79 -3.26 4.05
N LYS A 186 31.18 -3.25 5.32
CA LYS A 186 32.60 -3.24 5.68
C LYS A 186 33.20 -4.58 5.26
N SER A 187 33.69 -4.66 4.03
CA SER A 187 34.69 -5.68 3.68
C SER A 187 35.94 -5.36 4.49
N LYS A 188 36.28 -6.21 5.45
CA LYS A 188 37.64 -6.26 5.98
C LYS A 188 38.50 -6.82 4.86
N ASN A 189 39.10 -5.95 4.04
CA ASN A 189 40.41 -6.21 3.48
C ASN A 189 41.12 -4.91 3.14
N LYS A 190 42.41 -4.89 3.50
CA LYS A 190 43.34 -3.77 3.41
C LYS A 190 43.63 -3.39 1.94
N GLN A 191 43.84 -2.08 1.78
CA GLN A 191 44.74 -1.36 0.86
C GLN A 191 44.25 -0.90 -0.53
N LYS A 192 44.33 0.44 -0.64
CA LYS A 192 44.67 1.32 -1.78
C LYS A 192 43.78 1.27 -3.03
N ASP A 193 42.99 2.31 -3.26
CA ASP A 193 43.40 3.48 -4.06
C ASP A 193 42.31 4.58 -4.08
N ILE A 194 42.76 5.81 -4.30
CA ILE A 194 41.98 7.05 -4.32
C ILE A 194 41.27 7.17 -5.67
N THR A 195 39.94 7.36 -5.69
CA THR A 195 39.24 8.44 -6.44
C THR A 195 37.72 8.26 -6.45
N LYS A 196 37.03 9.42 -6.42
CA LYS A 196 35.57 9.68 -6.43
C LYS A 196 34.89 9.66 -5.06
N ALA A 197 35.05 10.77 -4.35
CA ALA A 197 34.11 11.19 -3.34
C ALA A 197 32.80 11.61 -4.03
N GLU A 198 31.75 10.80 -3.92
CA GLU A 198 30.38 11.27 -4.06
C GLU A 198 29.87 11.67 -2.68
N VAL A 199 29.70 12.97 -2.49
CA VAL A 199 28.93 13.56 -1.40
C VAL A 199 27.46 13.17 -1.58
N ILE A 200 26.70 13.04 -0.47
CA ILE A 200 25.25 13.33 -0.26
C ILE A 200 24.67 12.24 0.68
N THR A 201 23.98 12.48 1.79
CA THR A 201 23.70 13.63 2.68
C THR A 201 23.24 13.00 4.00
N THR A 202 23.82 13.42 5.12
CA THR A 202 23.38 13.12 6.49
C THR A 202 22.09 13.86 6.84
N VAL A 203 21.15 13.30 7.63
CA VAL A 203 20.39 14.00 8.70
C VAL A 203 19.70 13.02 9.69
N SER A 204 20.02 13.25 10.97
CA SER A 204 19.26 13.20 12.25
C SER A 204 18.19 12.12 12.53
N ASN A 205 18.53 11.25 13.49
CA ASN A 205 17.62 10.35 14.21
C ASN A 205 16.93 11.09 15.37
N ASN A 206 15.71 11.59 15.15
CA ASN A 206 14.80 11.98 16.25
C ASN A 206 13.37 11.52 15.94
N ILE A 207 13.21 10.21 15.69
CA ILE A 207 11.90 9.60 15.49
C ILE A 207 11.75 8.46 16.51
N PRO A 208 10.64 8.41 17.27
CA PRO A 208 10.42 7.36 18.27
C PRO A 208 10.45 5.97 17.63
N ASN A 209 10.99 4.98 18.35
CA ASN A 209 11.21 3.58 17.93
C ASN A 209 9.97 2.81 17.41
N ALA A 210 8.81 3.45 17.27
CA ALA A 210 7.52 2.83 17.00
C ALA A 210 6.98 3.08 15.57
N LEU A 211 7.81 3.51 14.61
CA LEU A 211 7.39 3.79 13.23
C LEU A 211 8.14 2.90 12.22
N PRO A 212 7.46 2.41 11.17
CA PRO A 212 8.07 1.59 10.14
C PRO A 212 9.11 2.39 9.34
N LYS A 213 10.13 1.71 8.82
CA LYS A 213 11.24 2.33 8.08
C LYS A 213 11.29 1.80 6.65
N LEU A 214 11.72 2.62 5.69
CA LEU A 214 11.93 2.19 4.30
C LEU A 214 13.42 2.11 4.02
N LYS A 215 13.94 0.91 3.78
CA LYS A 215 15.32 0.70 3.36
C LYS A 215 15.37 0.64 1.84
N PHE A 216 16.22 1.45 1.24
CA PHE A 216 16.44 1.45 -0.21
C PHE A 216 17.83 0.90 -0.49
N HIS A 217 17.92 -0.08 -1.38
CA HIS A 217 19.20 -0.58 -1.88
C HIS A 217 19.40 -0.05 -3.30
N SER A 218 20.43 0.79 -3.50
CA SER A 218 20.87 1.16 -4.85
C SER A 218 21.60 -0.02 -5.48
N ILE A 219 21.45 -0.15 -6.80
CA ILE A 219 22.40 -0.88 -7.64
C ILE A 219 23.64 0.00 -7.82
#